data_AF-A0A9P4R8K2-F1
#
_entry.id   AF-A0A9P4R8K2-F1
#
_cell.length_a   1.000
_cell.length_b   1.000
_cell.length_c   1.000
_cell.angle_alpha   90.00
_cell.angle_beta   90.00
_cell.angle_gamma   90.00
#
_symmetry.space_group_name_H-M   'P 1'
#
loop_
_entity.id
_entity.type
_entity.pdbx_description
1 polymer ?
#
loop_
_entity_poly.entity_id
_entity_poly.type
_entity_poly.pdbx_seq_one_letter_code
_entity_poly.pdbx_strand_id
1 'polypeptide(L)'
;MFEKARKKAITPDNILSGWRGAGLVPSDPGKVLKQLLSLDPRVASKPCTPTEQGDLDFSLLKSSPPDGTELRESNVRLNAVLAGVPGLPSQAKRYVDRVTRMAETQNAELVLLRQQLEEKDQVLQARKKRTKGKRVRLEGEYVYSTPKVLGVAQDAEATPVAKRPRGRPRKQPVKEDNASDGHIEPEDQSDVSEEDLIDVVASRTRSKRVRLA
;
A
#
# COMPACT_ATOMS: atom_id res chain seq x y z
N MET A 1 8.04 -4.51 -68.67
CA MET A 1 7.02 -3.43 -68.84
C MET A 1 7.23 -2.29 -67.84
N PHE A 2 7.45 -2.59 -66.55
CA PHE A 2 7.62 -1.59 -65.48
C PHE A 2 8.87 -0.70 -65.59
N GLU A 3 10.00 -1.19 -66.10
CA GLU A 3 11.21 -0.36 -66.26
C GLU A 3 11.02 0.83 -67.22
N LYS A 4 10.26 0.62 -68.30
CA LYS A 4 9.93 1.69 -69.27
C LYS A 4 8.97 2.72 -68.66
N ALA A 5 8.02 2.28 -67.84
CA ALA A 5 7.11 3.17 -67.12
C ALA A 5 7.83 3.99 -66.05
N ARG A 6 8.77 3.39 -65.31
CA ARG A 6 9.56 4.06 -64.28
C ARG A 6 10.41 5.20 -64.85
N LYS A 7 11.07 4.97 -65.99
CA LYS A 7 11.85 6.01 -66.69
C LYS A 7 10.99 7.19 -67.17
N LYS A 8 9.71 6.95 -67.47
CA LYS A 8 8.74 8.00 -67.86
C LYS A 8 8.14 8.73 -66.66
N ALA A 9 7.99 8.04 -65.52
CA ALA A 9 7.37 8.59 -64.32
C ALA A 9 8.36 9.43 -63.49
N ILE A 10 9.62 9.01 -63.39
CA ILE A 10 10.64 9.68 -62.57
C ILE A 10 11.39 10.69 -63.43
N THR A 11 10.73 11.81 -63.72
CA THR A 11 11.30 13.00 -64.34
C THR A 11 11.37 14.14 -63.34
N PRO A 12 12.30 15.09 -63.46
CA PRO A 12 12.39 16.24 -62.55
C PRO A 12 11.06 17.01 -62.51
N ASP A 13 10.39 17.17 -63.64
CA ASP A 13 9.12 17.89 -63.71
C ASP A 13 7.98 17.18 -62.97
N ASN A 14 7.90 15.85 -63.05
CA ASN A 14 6.91 15.08 -62.29
C ASN A 14 7.17 15.14 -60.78
N ILE A 15 8.44 15.16 -60.37
CA ILE A 15 8.82 15.29 -58.96
C ILE A 15 8.48 16.69 -58.45
N LEU A 16 8.88 17.74 -59.18
CA LEU A 16 8.64 19.13 -58.81
C LEU A 16 7.16 19.48 -58.82
N SER A 17 6.39 18.99 -59.79
CA SER A 17 4.93 19.17 -59.81
C SER A 17 4.26 18.42 -58.64
N GLY A 18 4.74 17.23 -58.28
CA GLY A 18 4.30 16.52 -57.08
C GLY A 18 4.53 17.32 -55.79
N TRP A 19 5.70 17.94 -55.64
CA TRP A 19 6.00 18.80 -54.48
C TRP A 19 5.14 20.05 -54.43
N ARG A 20 4.85 20.66 -55.58
CA ARG A 20 3.92 21.80 -55.67
C ARG A 20 2.49 21.39 -55.34
N GLY A 21 2.03 20.24 -55.84
CA GLY A 21 0.70 19.69 -55.55
C GLY A 21 0.51 19.30 -54.08
N ALA A 22 1.58 18.86 -53.42
CA ALA A 22 1.59 18.57 -51.99
C ALA A 22 1.74 19.82 -51.09
N GLY A 23 1.88 21.03 -51.68
CA GLY A 23 2.07 22.27 -50.93
C GLY A 23 3.44 22.44 -50.28
N LEU A 24 4.43 21.59 -50.63
CA LEU A 24 5.79 21.66 -50.09
C LEU A 24 6.62 22.79 -50.72
N VAL A 25 6.19 23.29 -51.87
CA VAL A 25 6.78 24.47 -52.51
C VAL A 25 5.89 25.66 -52.22
N PRO A 26 6.35 26.65 -51.42
CA PRO A 26 5.56 27.83 -51.11
C PRO A 26 5.23 28.62 -52.38
N SER A 27 3.99 29.08 -52.49
CA SER A 27 3.54 29.91 -53.61
C SER A 27 4.26 31.26 -53.70
N ASP A 28 4.77 31.75 -52.57
CA ASP A 28 5.56 32.98 -52.48
C ASP A 28 6.79 32.74 -51.58
N PRO A 29 7.93 32.31 -52.15
CA PRO A 29 9.14 32.04 -51.38
C PRO A 29 9.68 33.30 -50.70
N GLY A 30 9.44 34.48 -51.28
CA GLY A 30 9.87 35.76 -50.71
C GLY A 30 9.17 36.06 -49.39
N LYS A 31 7.87 35.75 -49.26
CA LYS A 31 7.14 35.86 -47.99
C LYS A 31 7.69 34.92 -46.93
N VAL A 32 7.98 33.67 -47.29
CA VAL A 32 8.55 32.69 -46.35
C VAL A 32 9.92 33.13 -45.86
N LEU A 33 10.79 33.60 -46.76
CA LEU A 33 12.10 34.13 -46.37
C LEU A 33 11.98 35.37 -45.49
N LYS A 34 11.06 36.28 -45.79
CA LYS A 34 10.78 37.44 -44.93
C LYS A 34 10.27 37.03 -43.55
N GLN A 35 9.41 36.01 -43.44
CA GLN A 35 8.97 35.46 -42.15
C GLN A 35 10.13 34.84 -41.37
N LEU A 36 11.02 34.10 -42.04
CA LEU A 36 12.23 33.55 -41.43
C LEU A 36 13.21 34.64 -40.96
N LEU A 37 13.32 35.74 -41.71
CA LEU A 37 14.16 36.89 -41.37
C LEU A 37 13.54 37.80 -40.30
N SER A 38 12.21 37.79 -40.15
CA SER A 38 11.48 38.56 -39.12
C SER A 38 11.27 37.78 -37.82
N LEU A 39 11.60 36.49 -37.80
CA LEU A 39 11.86 35.75 -36.57
C LEU A 39 13.17 36.27 -35.98
N ASP A 40 13.05 37.17 -35.01
CA ASP A 40 14.17 37.72 -34.25
C ASP A 40 15.02 36.57 -33.67
N PRO A 41 16.34 36.46 -33.99
CA PRO A 41 17.19 35.37 -33.51
C PRO A 41 17.31 35.31 -31.98
N ARG A 42 16.80 36.33 -31.26
CA ARG A 42 16.72 36.33 -29.79
C ARG A 42 15.68 35.36 -29.22
N VAL A 43 14.74 34.86 -30.02
CA VAL A 43 13.73 33.87 -29.60
C VAL A 43 14.04 32.47 -30.11
N ALA A 44 15.07 32.30 -30.96
CA ALA A 44 15.62 30.99 -31.25
C ALA A 44 16.37 30.48 -29.99
N SER A 45 15.63 29.90 -29.05
CA SER A 45 16.22 29.02 -28.06
C SER A 45 17.05 28.00 -28.84
N LYS A 46 18.37 28.03 -28.59
CA LYS A 46 19.26 26.96 -29.05
C LYS A 46 18.56 25.63 -28.69
N PRO A 47 18.54 24.61 -29.56
CA PRO A 47 18.18 23.27 -29.15
C PRO A 47 19.19 22.86 -28.09
N CYS A 48 18.87 23.15 -26.84
CA CYS A 48 19.60 22.68 -25.69
C CYS A 48 19.25 21.20 -25.64
N THR A 49 20.18 20.34 -26.05
CA THR A 49 20.19 18.98 -25.51
C THR A 49 20.03 19.14 -24.01
N PRO A 50 18.98 18.60 -23.38
CA PRO A 50 18.82 18.73 -21.95
C PRO A 50 20.11 18.20 -21.34
N THR A 51 20.84 19.09 -20.66
CA THR A 51 21.94 18.71 -19.76
C THR A 51 21.43 17.51 -18.99
N GLU A 52 22.15 16.39 -18.99
CA GLU A 52 21.79 15.19 -18.23
C GLU A 52 21.36 15.63 -16.84
N GLN A 53 20.05 15.69 -16.64
CA GLN A 53 19.47 16.10 -15.37
C GLN A 53 19.80 14.92 -14.49
N GLY A 54 20.74 15.13 -13.55
CA GLY A 54 21.33 14.10 -12.71
C GLY A 54 20.30 13.03 -12.40
N ASP A 55 20.59 11.83 -12.90
CA ASP A 55 19.73 10.65 -12.96
C ASP A 55 18.81 10.60 -11.74
N LEU A 56 17.56 11.04 -11.92
CA LEU A 56 16.56 10.92 -10.86
C LEU A 56 16.37 9.41 -10.67
N ASP A 57 16.80 8.90 -9.52
CA ASP A 57 16.70 7.47 -9.26
C ASP A 57 15.23 7.03 -9.28
N PHE A 58 14.84 6.39 -10.38
CA PHE A 58 13.49 5.84 -10.59
C PHE A 58 13.33 4.45 -9.97
N SER A 59 14.28 3.97 -9.16
CA SER A 59 14.21 2.68 -8.45
C SER A 59 12.90 2.52 -7.68
N LEU A 60 12.45 3.57 -6.99
CA LEU A 60 11.17 3.62 -6.27
C LEU A 60 9.94 3.34 -7.15
N LEU A 61 9.97 3.68 -8.44
CA LEU A 61 8.84 3.44 -9.35
C LEU A 61 8.78 1.98 -9.82
N LYS A 62 9.85 1.21 -9.60
CA LYS A 62 10.00 -0.17 -10.08
C LYS A 62 9.71 -1.20 -8.99
N SER A 63 9.75 -0.82 -7.71
CA SER A 63 9.46 -1.70 -6.56
C SER A 63 8.05 -1.49 -6.01
N SER A 64 7.31 -2.58 -5.79
CA SER A 64 6.07 -2.58 -5.02
C SER A 64 6.12 -3.65 -3.93
N PRO A 65 5.85 -3.30 -2.66
CA PRO A 65 5.69 -1.96 -2.06
C PRO A 65 7.04 -1.25 -1.85
N PRO A 66 7.14 0.08 -2.00
CA PRO A 66 8.37 0.81 -1.70
C PRO A 66 8.70 0.72 -0.21
N ASP A 67 9.98 0.52 0.12
CA ASP A 67 10.41 0.58 1.51
C ASP A 67 10.19 2.00 2.05
N GLY A 68 9.76 2.10 3.31
CA GLY A 68 9.45 3.39 3.93
C GLY A 68 10.67 4.31 4.03
N THR A 69 11.87 3.73 4.13
CA THR A 69 13.13 4.48 4.16
C THR A 69 13.43 5.09 2.79
N GLU A 70 13.35 4.28 1.73
CA GLU A 70 13.58 4.70 0.34
C GLU A 70 12.61 5.80 -0.09
N LEU A 71 11.32 5.69 0.30
CA LEU A 71 10.31 6.71 0.02
C LEU A 71 10.67 8.05 0.66
N ARG A 72 11.07 8.04 1.94
CA ARG A 72 11.45 9.25 2.67
C ARG A 72 12.71 9.88 2.06
N GLU A 73 13.73 9.09 1.78
CA GLU A 73 14.97 9.58 1.17
C GLU A 73 14.71 10.27 -0.17
N SER A 74 13.84 9.69 -0.99
CA SER A 74 13.51 10.23 -2.31
C SER A 74 12.66 11.50 -2.22
N ASN A 75 11.71 11.55 -1.30
CA ASN A 75 10.95 12.77 -1.03
C ASN A 75 11.84 13.92 -0.54
N VAL A 76 12.81 13.63 0.34
CA VAL A 76 13.81 14.61 0.78
C VAL A 76 14.63 15.13 -0.40
N ARG A 77 15.09 14.25 -1.29
CA ARG A 77 15.82 14.64 -2.52
C ARG A 77 14.95 15.49 -3.43
N LEU A 78 13.70 15.10 -3.68
CA LEU A 78 12.75 15.85 -4.51
C LEU A 78 12.51 17.26 -3.96
N ASN A 79 12.21 17.39 -2.67
CA ASN A 79 11.96 18.68 -2.04
C ASN A 79 13.23 19.56 -2.05
N ALA A 80 14.42 18.97 -1.89
CA ALA A 80 15.68 19.69 -2.01
C ALA A 80 15.92 20.23 -3.43
N VAL A 81 15.65 19.42 -4.47
CA VAL A 81 15.74 19.85 -5.87
C VAL A 81 14.77 21.01 -6.13
N LEU A 82 13.52 20.90 -5.69
CA LEU A 82 12.50 21.93 -5.88
C LEU A 82 12.80 23.23 -5.12
N ALA A 83 13.48 23.15 -3.97
CA ALA A 83 13.93 24.32 -3.24
C ALA A 83 14.88 25.18 -4.10
N GLY A 84 15.80 24.54 -4.83
CA GLY A 84 16.79 25.18 -5.68
C GLY A 84 16.30 25.71 -7.03
N VAL A 85 15.08 25.35 -7.47
CA VAL A 85 14.56 25.81 -8.77
C VAL A 85 14.21 27.31 -8.72
N PRO A 86 14.86 28.15 -9.56
CA PRO A 86 14.51 29.56 -9.68
C PRO A 86 13.18 29.74 -10.43
N GLY A 87 12.36 30.70 -10.00
CA GLY A 87 11.09 31.03 -10.66
C GLY A 87 9.92 30.09 -10.36
N LEU A 88 10.11 29.02 -9.59
CA LEU A 88 9.01 28.15 -9.18
C LEU A 88 8.14 28.83 -8.09
N PRO A 89 6.81 28.96 -8.28
CA PRO A 89 5.94 29.61 -7.30
C PRO A 89 6.00 28.94 -5.93
N SER A 90 5.96 29.74 -4.86
CA SER A 90 5.99 29.23 -3.48
C SER A 90 4.82 28.29 -3.17
N GLN A 91 3.66 28.54 -3.76
CA GLN A 91 2.49 27.68 -3.64
C GLN A 91 2.74 26.28 -4.19
N ALA A 92 3.43 26.17 -5.33
CA ALA A 92 3.78 24.88 -5.92
C ALA A 92 4.76 24.11 -5.03
N LYS A 93 5.79 24.78 -4.48
CA LYS A 93 6.73 24.19 -3.52
C LYS A 93 6.00 23.63 -2.29
N ARG A 94 5.15 24.44 -1.66
CA ARG A 94 4.34 24.03 -0.49
C ARG A 94 3.38 22.88 -0.79
N TYR A 95 2.82 22.84 -2.00
CA TYR A 95 1.94 21.77 -2.42
C TYR A 95 2.71 20.45 -2.52
N VAL A 96 3.89 20.44 -3.16
CA VAL A 96 4.73 19.24 -3.24
C VAL A 96 5.22 18.80 -1.86
N ASP A 97 5.65 19.72 -1.01
CA ASP A 97 6.01 19.40 0.38
C ASP A 97 4.85 18.73 1.15
N ARG A 98 3.61 19.19 0.94
CA ARG A 98 2.45 18.59 1.58
C ARG A 98 2.16 17.20 1.03
N VAL A 99 2.22 17.03 -0.30
CA VAL A 99 1.95 15.74 -0.95
C VAL A 99 2.99 14.69 -0.55
N THR A 100 4.27 15.05 -0.52
CA THR A 100 5.35 14.13 -0.11
C THR A 100 5.20 13.69 1.35
N ARG A 101 4.88 14.61 2.26
CA ARG A 101 4.55 14.27 3.66
C ARG A 101 3.32 13.37 3.78
N MET A 102 2.26 13.64 3.01
CA MET A 102 1.07 12.79 3.00
C MET A 102 1.39 11.38 2.54
N ALA A 103 2.23 11.23 1.51
CA ALA A 103 2.66 9.92 1.02
C ALA A 103 3.45 9.14 2.08
N GLU A 104 4.34 9.81 2.83
CA GLU A 104 5.07 9.20 3.96
C GLU A 104 4.12 8.72 5.06
N THR A 105 3.17 9.57 5.48
CA THR A 105 2.17 9.21 6.48
C THR A 105 1.33 8.02 6.03
N GLN A 106 0.83 8.04 4.81
CA GLN A 106 0.03 6.94 4.26
C GLN A 106 0.83 5.64 4.18
N ASN A 107 2.10 5.70 3.80
CA ASN A 107 2.95 4.50 3.76
C ASN A 107 3.15 3.92 5.17
N ALA A 108 3.39 4.77 6.18
CA ALA A 108 3.51 4.34 7.57
C ALA A 108 2.21 3.69 8.09
N GLU A 109 1.06 4.32 7.81
CA GLU A 109 -0.25 3.76 8.13
C GLU A 109 -0.49 2.40 7.46
N LEU A 110 -0.14 2.26 6.19
CA LEU A 110 -0.27 1.00 5.45
C LEU A 110 0.60 -0.11 6.05
N VAL A 111 1.83 0.20 6.45
CA VAL A 111 2.72 -0.77 7.11
C VAL A 111 2.11 -1.24 8.43
N LEU A 112 1.61 -0.32 9.26
CA LEU A 112 0.98 -0.65 10.54
C LEU A 112 -0.28 -1.50 10.34
N LEU A 113 -1.12 -1.15 9.36
CA LEU A 113 -2.32 -1.92 9.04
C LEU A 113 -1.99 -3.35 8.57
N ARG A 114 -0.94 -3.51 7.75
CA ARG A 114 -0.47 -4.84 7.31
C ARG A 114 0.00 -5.68 8.50
N GLN A 115 0.76 -5.10 9.42
CA GLN A 115 1.19 -5.79 10.65
C GLN A 115 -0.01 -6.20 11.49
N GLN A 116 -0.97 -5.30 11.72
CA GLN A 116 -2.19 -5.62 12.47
C GLN A 116 -3.04 -6.72 11.82
N LEU A 117 -3.09 -6.76 10.49
CA LEU A 117 -3.76 -7.83 9.75
C LEU A 117 -3.04 -9.17 9.96
N GLU A 118 -1.71 -9.18 9.84
CA GLU A 118 -0.91 -10.37 10.03
C GLU A 118 -1.06 -10.92 11.46
N GLU A 119 -1.00 -10.06 12.48
CA GLU A 119 -1.24 -10.45 13.87
C GLU A 119 -2.64 -11.05 14.09
N LYS A 120 -3.67 -10.42 13.52
CA LYS A 120 -5.04 -10.93 13.60
C LYS A 120 -5.17 -12.28 12.93
N ASP A 121 -4.57 -12.44 11.76
CA ASP A 121 -4.59 -13.70 11.02
C ASP A 121 -3.83 -14.80 11.78
N GLN A 122 -2.68 -14.48 12.39
CA GLN A 122 -1.97 -15.43 13.24
C GLN A 122 -2.83 -15.90 14.42
N VAL A 123 -3.53 -14.99 15.10
CA VAL A 123 -4.46 -15.34 16.19
C VAL A 123 -5.63 -16.18 15.68
N LEU A 124 -6.22 -15.83 14.55
CA LEU A 124 -7.32 -16.59 13.95
C LEU A 124 -6.87 -17.98 13.50
N GLN A 125 -5.69 -18.09 12.89
CA GLN A 125 -5.09 -19.37 12.52
C GLN A 125 -4.81 -20.22 13.77
N ALA A 126 -4.23 -19.64 14.82
CA ALA A 126 -4.00 -20.33 16.08
C ALA A 126 -5.31 -20.84 16.73
N ARG A 127 -6.40 -20.06 16.66
CA ARG A 127 -7.73 -20.48 17.13
C ARG A 127 -8.39 -21.54 16.25
N LYS A 128 -8.21 -21.47 14.93
CA LYS A 128 -8.77 -22.42 13.96
C LYS A 128 -8.04 -23.75 13.99
N LYS A 129 -6.71 -23.75 14.20
CA LYS A 129 -5.88 -24.96 14.27
C LYS A 129 -6.37 -25.84 15.42
N ARG A 130 -6.86 -27.03 15.09
CA ARG A 130 -7.12 -28.07 16.10
C ARG A 130 -5.77 -28.63 16.53
N THR A 131 -5.51 -28.69 17.83
CA THR A 131 -4.25 -29.23 18.37
C THR A 131 -4.36 -30.68 18.81
N LYS A 132 -5.58 -31.22 18.90
CA LYS A 132 -5.85 -32.58 19.38
C LYS A 132 -6.97 -33.26 18.60
N GLY A 133 -6.92 -34.60 18.62
CA GLY A 133 -7.99 -35.48 18.11
C GLY A 133 -7.76 -35.98 16.69
N LYS A 134 -8.72 -36.75 16.19
CA LYS A 134 -8.64 -37.46 14.90
C LYS A 134 -8.30 -36.57 13.71
N ARG A 135 -8.91 -35.37 13.65
CA ARG A 135 -8.71 -34.44 12.53
C ARG A 135 -7.28 -33.92 12.38
N VAL A 136 -6.52 -33.88 13.48
CA VAL A 136 -5.10 -33.49 13.46
C VAL A 136 -4.23 -34.63 12.95
N ARG A 137 -4.58 -35.88 13.30
CA ARG A 137 -3.88 -37.07 12.79
C ARG A 137 -4.13 -37.33 11.31
N LEU A 138 -5.23 -36.81 10.77
CA LEU A 138 -5.65 -36.93 9.38
C LEU A 138 -5.38 -35.65 8.56
N GLU A 139 -4.72 -34.65 9.13
CA GLU A 139 -4.40 -33.41 8.43
C GLU A 139 -3.27 -33.67 7.41
N GLY A 140 -3.48 -33.31 6.14
CA GLY A 140 -2.52 -33.56 5.05
C GLY A 140 -2.62 -34.95 4.39
N GLU A 141 -3.41 -35.88 4.95
CA GLU A 141 -3.75 -37.14 4.26
C GLU A 141 -4.97 -36.95 3.34
N TYR A 142 -4.89 -37.53 2.14
CA TYR A 142 -6.05 -37.57 1.24
C TYR A 142 -7.14 -38.45 1.85
N VAL A 143 -8.29 -37.85 2.15
CA VAL A 143 -9.46 -38.53 2.74
C VAL A 143 -10.20 -39.33 1.67
N TYR A 144 -9.53 -40.32 1.09
CA TYR A 144 -10.18 -41.45 0.44
C TYR A 144 -10.26 -42.59 1.45
N SER A 145 -11.25 -43.48 1.28
CA SER A 145 -11.45 -44.66 2.13
C SER A 145 -10.33 -45.68 1.92
N THR A 146 -9.12 -45.31 2.32
CA THR A 146 -7.91 -46.12 2.27
C THR A 146 -7.76 -46.81 3.63
N PRO A 147 -7.20 -48.04 3.66
CA PRO A 147 -7.01 -48.79 4.90
C PRO A 147 -6.16 -48.03 5.93
N LYS A 148 -5.25 -47.15 5.48
CA LYS A 148 -4.45 -46.28 6.36
C LYS A 148 -5.30 -45.29 7.17
N VAL A 149 -6.23 -44.58 6.54
CA VAL A 149 -7.12 -43.62 7.21
C VAL A 149 -8.02 -44.32 8.24
N LEU A 150 -8.46 -45.55 7.94
CA LEU A 150 -9.24 -46.37 8.88
C LEU A 150 -8.43 -46.80 10.11
N GLY A 151 -7.18 -47.23 9.92
CA GLY A 151 -6.28 -47.56 11.04
C GLY A 151 -6.03 -46.37 11.98
N VAL A 152 -5.73 -45.19 11.42
CA VAL A 152 -5.52 -43.96 12.19
C VAL A 152 -6.78 -43.57 12.98
N ALA A 153 -7.97 -43.79 12.42
CA ALA A 153 -9.24 -43.53 13.10
C ALA A 153 -9.50 -44.48 14.27
N GLN A 154 -9.18 -45.77 14.12
CA GLN A 154 -9.31 -46.80 15.16
C GLN A 154 -8.32 -46.58 16.31
N ASP A 155 -7.05 -46.32 16.01
CA ASP A 155 -6.02 -46.04 17.02
C ASP A 155 -6.35 -44.79 17.85
N ALA A 156 -7.03 -43.81 17.24
CA ALA A 156 -7.48 -42.62 17.93
C ALA A 156 -8.70 -42.86 18.84
N GLU A 157 -9.51 -43.88 18.58
CA GLU A 157 -10.59 -44.31 19.48
C GLU A 157 -10.05 -45.14 20.65
N ALA A 158 -9.04 -45.97 20.38
CA ALA A 158 -8.41 -46.83 21.39
C ALA A 158 -7.64 -46.06 22.48
N THR A 159 -7.16 -44.85 22.18
CA THR A 159 -6.53 -43.96 23.19
C THR A 159 -7.50 -42.88 23.67
N PRO A 160 -8.38 -43.14 24.66
CA PRO A 160 -9.26 -42.11 25.19
C PRO A 160 -8.44 -41.06 25.97
N VAL A 161 -8.41 -39.84 25.46
CA VAL A 161 -7.88 -38.70 26.23
C VAL A 161 -8.80 -38.49 27.44
N ALA A 162 -8.23 -38.59 28.65
CA ALA A 162 -8.96 -38.34 29.89
C ALA A 162 -9.72 -37.00 29.81
N LYS A 163 -11.04 -37.06 29.95
CA LYS A 163 -11.89 -35.86 29.91
C LYS A 163 -11.58 -35.02 31.15
N ARG A 164 -11.06 -33.81 30.95
CA ARG A 164 -10.94 -32.84 32.05
C ARG A 164 -12.35 -32.52 32.60
N PRO A 165 -12.50 -32.39 33.93
CA PRO A 165 -13.77 -31.99 34.52
C PRO A 165 -14.21 -30.66 33.91
N ARG A 166 -15.44 -30.61 33.39
CA ARG A 166 -16.03 -29.38 32.84
C ARG A 166 -16.56 -28.54 34.00
N GLY A 167 -15.98 -27.37 34.21
CA GLY A 167 -16.44 -26.40 35.19
C GLY A 167 -15.56 -25.15 35.21
N ARG A 168 -16.17 -24.00 35.49
CA ARG A 168 -15.42 -22.77 35.80
C ARG A 168 -14.60 -23.06 37.06
N PRO A 169 -13.28 -22.80 37.09
CA PRO A 169 -12.54 -22.89 38.34
C PRO A 169 -13.23 -21.98 39.36
N ARG A 170 -13.68 -22.56 40.48
CA ARG A 170 -14.19 -21.78 41.60
C ARG A 170 -13.06 -20.86 42.04
N LYS A 171 -13.32 -19.55 42.13
CA LYS A 171 -12.40 -18.61 42.80
C LYS A 171 -12.15 -19.17 44.20
N GLN A 172 -10.91 -19.50 44.51
CA GLN A 172 -10.52 -19.73 45.90
C GLN A 172 -10.54 -18.37 46.60
N PRO A 173 -11.06 -18.28 47.84
CA PRO A 173 -10.92 -17.05 48.61
C PRO A 173 -9.43 -16.78 48.81
N VAL A 174 -9.01 -15.57 48.43
CA VAL A 174 -7.66 -15.06 48.69
C VAL A 174 -7.49 -15.04 50.21
N LYS A 175 -6.45 -15.69 50.72
CA LYS A 175 -6.02 -15.47 52.10
C LYS A 175 -5.34 -14.11 52.13
N GLU A 176 -5.89 -13.21 52.94
CA GLU A 176 -5.26 -11.95 53.29
C GLU A 176 -4.06 -12.25 54.18
N ASP A 177 -2.87 -12.32 53.58
CA ASP A 177 -1.63 -12.24 54.34
C ASP A 177 -1.36 -10.76 54.61
N ASN A 178 -1.76 -10.32 55.80
CA ASN A 178 -1.33 -9.05 56.39
C ASN A 178 0.17 -9.10 56.64
N ALA A 179 0.95 -8.42 55.79
CA ALA A 179 2.31 -8.00 56.10
C ALA A 179 2.43 -6.51 55.77
N SER A 180 2.27 -5.71 56.82
CA SER A 180 2.72 -4.33 56.93
C SER A 180 4.20 -4.22 56.56
N ASP A 181 4.55 -3.31 55.65
CA ASP A 181 5.33 -2.09 55.95
C ASP A 181 6.03 -1.57 54.67
N GLY A 182 6.02 -0.25 54.49
CA GLY A 182 6.57 0.41 53.30
C GLY A 182 5.81 1.66 52.88
N HIS A 183 5.56 2.54 53.84
CA HIS A 183 5.02 3.89 53.70
C HIS A 183 5.81 4.75 52.70
N ILE A 184 5.16 5.21 51.62
CA ILE A 184 5.33 6.57 51.05
C ILE A 184 3.97 6.98 50.49
N GLU A 185 3.30 7.91 51.16
CA GLU A 185 2.12 8.61 50.66
C GLU A 185 2.50 10.10 50.39
N PRO A 186 1.62 10.92 49.77
CA PRO A 186 1.87 11.60 48.50
C PRO A 186 1.81 13.13 48.65
N GLU A 187 1.84 13.89 47.53
CA GLU A 187 1.29 15.25 47.29
C GLU A 187 2.04 15.87 46.08
N ASP A 188 1.47 16.60 45.12
CA ASP A 188 0.18 17.29 45.05
C ASP A 188 -0.26 17.57 43.59
N GLN A 189 -1.52 18.00 43.49
CA GLN A 189 -2.52 18.05 42.42
C GLN A 189 -2.30 19.04 41.24
N SER A 190 -3.00 18.78 40.13
CA SER A 190 -3.86 19.81 39.47
C SER A 190 -4.88 19.19 38.50
N ASP A 191 -6.06 18.87 39.04
CA ASP A 191 -7.41 19.26 38.61
C ASP A 191 -7.70 19.60 37.12
N VAL A 192 -8.51 18.78 36.44
CA VAL A 192 -9.63 19.26 35.58
C VAL A 192 -10.71 18.19 35.41
N SER A 193 -11.95 18.66 35.43
CA SER A 193 -13.18 18.00 35.85
C SER A 193 -13.83 16.99 34.91
N GLU A 194 -14.67 16.18 35.55
CA GLU A 194 -15.60 15.15 35.11
C GLU A 194 -16.73 15.71 34.24
N GLU A 195 -17.18 14.96 33.23
CA GLU A 195 -18.58 15.00 32.74
C GLU A 195 -18.87 13.78 31.80
N ASP A 196 -19.64 12.85 32.37
CA ASP A 196 -20.59 11.89 31.75
C ASP A 196 -20.11 10.76 30.81
N LEU A 197 -19.59 9.69 31.43
CA LEU A 197 -19.57 8.34 30.87
C LEU A 197 -20.82 7.55 31.35
N ILE A 198 -21.92 7.61 30.60
CA ILE A 198 -23.09 6.76 30.87
C ILE A 198 -22.94 5.43 30.13
N ASP A 199 -22.45 4.42 30.84
CA ASP A 199 -22.41 3.02 30.38
C ASP A 199 -23.79 2.36 30.62
N VAL A 200 -24.62 2.26 29.57
CA VAL A 200 -25.93 1.60 29.66
C VAL A 200 -25.73 0.09 29.63
N VAL A 201 -25.69 -0.51 30.82
CA VAL A 201 -25.74 -1.96 31.00
C VAL A 201 -27.15 -2.48 30.70
N ALA A 202 -27.34 -3.05 29.50
CA ALA A 202 -28.55 -3.77 29.14
C ALA A 202 -28.66 -5.10 29.92
N SER A 203 -29.41 -5.08 31.02
CA SER A 203 -29.76 -6.27 31.79
C SER A 203 -30.75 -7.15 31.01
N ARG A 204 -30.28 -8.22 30.36
CA ARG A 204 -31.15 -9.27 29.80
C ARG A 204 -31.74 -10.13 30.92
N THR A 205 -33.01 -9.91 31.26
CA THR A 205 -33.77 -10.83 32.12
C THR A 205 -34.09 -12.11 31.34
N ARG A 206 -33.69 -13.27 31.87
CA ARG A 206 -34.08 -14.59 31.34
C ARG A 206 -35.39 -15.02 32.00
N SER A 207 -36.46 -15.04 31.21
CA SER A 207 -37.74 -15.66 31.59
C SER A 207 -37.55 -17.16 31.87
N LYS A 208 -38.01 -17.65 33.02
CA LYS A 208 -38.10 -19.08 33.36
C LYS A 208 -39.38 -19.64 32.74
N ARG A 209 -39.25 -20.53 31.74
CA ARG A 209 -40.35 -21.40 31.32
C ARG A 209 -40.54 -22.48 32.40
N VAL A 210 -41.62 -22.38 33.17
CA VAL A 210 -42.12 -23.49 34.00
C VAL A 210 -42.60 -24.59 33.05
N ARG A 211 -42.09 -25.81 33.20
CA ARG A 211 -42.70 -27.01 32.64
C ARG A 211 -43.49 -27.66 33.77
N LEU A 212 -44.81 -27.64 33.68
CA LEU A 212 -45.67 -28.52 34.46
C LEU A 212 -45.54 -29.93 33.87
N ALA A 213 -45.36 -30.91 34.76
CA ALA A 213 -45.47 -32.33 34.47
C ALA A 213 -46.94 -32.76 34.57
#